data_AF-A0AAI9HZT9-F1
#
_entry.id   AF-A0AAI9HZT9-F1
#
_cell.length_a   1.000
_cell.length_b   1.000
_cell.length_c   1.000
_cell.angle_alpha   90.00
_cell.angle_beta   90.00
_cell.angle_gamma   90.00
#
_symmetry.space_group_name_H-M   'P 1'
#
loop_
_entity.id
_entity.type
_entity.pdbx_description
1 polymer ?
#
loop_
_entity_poly.entity_id
_entity_poly.type
_entity_poly.pdbx_seq_one_letter_code
_entity_poly.pdbx_strand_id
1 'polypeptide(L)'
;MKYFLILLLAVVIFIISITLGSSNNQVITFNYLIAQGDFALSSLLASLFGVGFVLGWLVAGLFYLRAVVSLKNARRKIKRLESQLRVDDKTFSDSTEIVAQKNKE
;
A
#
# COMPACT_ATOMS: atom_id res chain seq x y z
N MET A 1 10.76 -3.38 -12.33
CA MET A 1 10.18 -4.30 -13.34
C MET A 1 9.17 -5.30 -12.78
N LYS A 2 9.47 -6.02 -11.67
CA LYS A 2 8.55 -7.07 -11.15
C LYS A 2 7.13 -6.56 -10.82
N TYR A 3 7.02 -5.41 -10.15
CA TYR A 3 5.71 -4.79 -9.83
C TYR A 3 4.97 -4.28 -11.06
N PHE A 4 5.69 -3.83 -12.08
CA PHE A 4 5.09 -3.37 -13.35
C PHE A 4 4.49 -4.54 -14.13
N LEU A 5 5.18 -5.69 -14.16
CA LEU A 5 4.67 -6.91 -14.79
C LEU A 5 3.41 -7.44 -14.07
N ILE A 6 3.41 -7.43 -12.73
CA ILE A 6 2.26 -7.85 -11.91
C ILE A 6 1.07 -6.90 -12.14
N LEU A 7 1.32 -5.60 -12.22
CA LEU A 7 0.29 -4.60 -12.53
C LEU A 7 -0.30 -4.85 -13.93
N LEU A 8 0.53 -5.04 -14.95
CA LEU A 8 0.07 -5.31 -16.31
C LEU A 8 -0.79 -6.58 -16.37
N LEU A 9 -0.33 -7.66 -15.73
CA LEU A 9 -1.08 -8.91 -15.66
C LEU A 9 -2.44 -8.71 -14.95
N ALA A 10 -2.46 -7.97 -13.84
CA ALA A 10 -3.69 -7.64 -13.12
C ALA A 10 -4.65 -6.83 -13.99
N VAL A 11 -4.15 -5.85 -14.77
CA VAL A 11 -4.98 -5.07 -15.71
C VAL A 11 -5.57 -5.96 -16.80
N VAL A 12 -4.79 -6.88 -17.37
CA VAL A 12 -5.30 -7.82 -18.39
C VAL A 12 -6.41 -8.71 -17.82
N ILE A 13 -6.20 -9.29 -16.64
CA ILE A 13 -7.21 -10.12 -15.95
C ILE A 13 -8.47 -9.30 -15.64
N PHE A 14 -8.31 -8.04 -15.26
CA PHE A 14 -9.42 -7.14 -14.97
C PHE A 14 -10.26 -6.82 -16.21
N ILE A 15 -9.62 -6.53 -17.35
CA ILE A 15 -10.29 -6.31 -18.63
C ILE A 15 -11.06 -7.56 -19.05
N ILE A 16 -10.45 -8.75 -18.93
CA ILE A 16 -11.12 -10.02 -19.25
C ILE A 16 -12.35 -10.22 -18.36
N SER A 17 -12.22 -9.96 -17.05
CA SER A 17 -13.34 -10.10 -16.09
C SER A 17 -14.50 -9.15 -16.43
N ILE A 18 -14.21 -7.88 -16.74
CA ILE A 18 -15.25 -6.91 -17.16
C ILE A 18 -15.89 -7.34 -18.47
N THR A 19 -15.09 -7.78 -19.44
CA THR A 19 -15.58 -8.16 -20.77
C THR A 19 -16.49 -9.38 -20.70
N LEU A 20 -16.09 -10.41 -19.95
CA LEU A 20 -16.89 -11.61 -19.71
C LEU A 20 -18.17 -11.30 -18.90
N GLY A 21 -18.07 -10.46 -17.88
CA GLY A 21 -19.22 -10.02 -17.09
C GLY A 21 -20.21 -9.19 -17.90
N SER A 22 -19.72 -8.25 -18.72
CA SER A 22 -20.55 -7.37 -19.56
C SER A 22 -21.24 -8.11 -20.70
N SER A 23 -20.65 -9.19 -21.20
CA SER A 23 -21.22 -9.98 -22.31
C SER A 23 -22.36 -10.90 -21.83
N ASN A 24 -22.58 -10.98 -20.52
CA ASN A 24 -23.64 -11.80 -19.93
C ASN A 24 -24.98 -11.04 -19.93
N ASN A 25 -25.70 -11.13 -21.05
CA ASN A 25 -26.98 -10.43 -21.24
C ASN A 25 -28.18 -11.21 -20.69
N GLN A 26 -27.94 -12.23 -19.86
CA GLN A 26 -28.98 -13.00 -19.21
C GLN A 26 -29.70 -12.13 -18.18
N VAL A 27 -31.03 -12.09 -18.25
CA VAL A 27 -31.86 -11.33 -17.31
C VAL A 27 -32.32 -12.26 -16.18
N ILE A 28 -32.11 -11.83 -14.93
CA ILE A 28 -32.66 -12.46 -13.74
C ILE A 28 -33.80 -11.60 -13.20
N THR A 29 -34.92 -12.26 -12.97
CA THR A 29 -36.10 -11.73 -12.31
C THR A 29 -35.91 -11.78 -10.80
N PHE A 30 -35.80 -10.63 -10.16
CA PHE A 30 -35.83 -10.54 -8.71
C PHE A 30 -37.25 -10.23 -8.25
N ASN A 31 -37.85 -11.18 -7.52
CA ASN A 31 -39.17 -11.00 -6.93
C ASN A 31 -38.98 -10.50 -5.49
N TYR A 32 -38.98 -9.18 -5.30
CA TYR A 32 -39.03 -8.60 -3.96
C TYR A 32 -40.48 -8.59 -3.49
N LEU A 33 -40.69 -8.76 -2.18
CA LEU A 33 -42.02 -8.85 -1.54
C LEU A 33 -42.98 -7.69 -1.87
N ILE A 34 -42.47 -6.58 -2.40
CA ILE A 34 -43.22 -5.37 -2.74
C ILE A 34 -43.12 -5.04 -4.25
N ALA A 35 -42.15 -5.60 -4.98
CA ALA A 35 -41.95 -5.31 -6.41
C ALA A 35 -41.08 -6.36 -7.13
N GLN A 36 -41.40 -6.63 -8.39
CA GLN A 36 -40.57 -7.46 -9.27
C GLN A 36 -39.65 -6.55 -10.11
N GLY A 37 -38.35 -6.87 -10.15
CA GLY A 37 -37.36 -6.13 -10.91
C GLY A 37 -36.55 -7.05 -11.82
N ASP A 38 -36.48 -6.69 -13.10
CA ASP A 38 -35.72 -7.42 -14.11
C ASP A 38 -34.33 -6.80 -14.24
N PHE A 39 -33.30 -7.55 -13.86
CA PHE A 39 -31.92 -7.08 -13.90
C PHE A 39 -31.06 -7.99 -14.75
N ALA A 40 -30.22 -7.39 -15.61
CA ALA A 40 -29.21 -8.15 -16.32
C ALA A 40 -28.13 -8.64 -15.34
N LEU A 41 -27.68 -9.88 -15.51
CA LEU A 41 -26.63 -10.51 -14.72
C LEU A 41 -25.36 -9.65 -14.71
N SER A 42 -25.04 -9.08 -15.87
CA SER A 42 -23.93 -8.16 -16.09
C SER A 42 -23.98 -6.94 -15.17
N SER A 43 -25.16 -6.33 -14.98
CA SER A 43 -25.34 -5.16 -14.11
C SER A 43 -25.12 -5.52 -12.64
N LEU A 44 -25.66 -6.66 -12.21
CA LEU A 44 -25.51 -7.14 -10.85
C LEU A 44 -24.04 -7.43 -10.53
N LEU A 45 -23.37 -8.16 -11.43
CA LEU A 45 -21.96 -8.51 -11.31
C LEU A 45 -21.05 -7.28 -11.35
N ALA A 46 -21.34 -6.31 -12.24
CA ALA A 46 -20.63 -5.04 -12.30
C ALA A 46 -20.79 -4.22 -11.01
N SER A 47 -21.99 -4.18 -10.43
CA SER A 47 -22.23 -3.48 -9.17
C SER A 47 -21.45 -4.12 -8.01
N LEU A 48 -21.44 -5.45 -7.93
CA LEU A 48 -20.75 -6.18 -6.88
C LEU A 48 -19.23 -6.05 -6.99
N PHE A 49 -18.69 -6.15 -8.21
CA PHE A 49 -17.28 -5.89 -8.48
C PHE A 49 -16.90 -4.43 -8.19
N GLY A 50 -17.73 -3.47 -8.61
CA GLY A 50 -17.48 -2.05 -8.37
C GLY A 50 -17.42 -1.73 -6.87
N VAL A 51 -18.41 -2.19 -6.10
CA VAL A 51 -18.43 -2.02 -4.64
C VAL A 51 -17.27 -2.75 -3.98
N GLY A 52 -17.01 -4.00 -4.36
CA GLY A 52 -15.88 -4.77 -3.84
C GLY A 52 -14.52 -4.12 -4.14
N PHE A 53 -14.36 -3.56 -5.33
CA PHE A 53 -13.16 -2.84 -5.73
C PHE A 53 -12.97 -1.55 -4.93
N VAL A 54 -14.03 -0.75 -4.75
CA VAL A 54 -13.97 0.48 -3.94
C VAL A 54 -13.63 0.15 -2.48
N LEU A 55 -14.25 -0.88 -1.89
CA LEU A 55 -13.93 -1.35 -0.54
C LEU A 55 -12.49 -1.85 -0.43
N GLY A 56 -12.05 -2.69 -1.37
CA GLY A 56 -10.68 -3.20 -1.42
C GLY A 56 -9.65 -2.09 -1.57
N TRP A 57 -9.92 -1.11 -2.44
CA TRP A 57 -9.09 0.08 -2.62
C TRP A 57 -8.99 0.91 -1.35
N LEU A 58 -10.11 1.10 -0.64
CA LEU A 58 -10.16 1.89 0.58
C LEU A 58 -9.35 1.22 1.69
N VAL A 59 -9.50 -0.10 1.87
CA VAL A 59 -8.69 -0.89 2.81
C VAL A 59 -7.20 -0.84 2.42
N ALA A 60 -6.88 -1.12 1.16
CA ALA A 60 -5.49 -1.08 0.67
C ALA A 60 -4.86 0.31 0.84
N GLY A 61 -5.60 1.38 0.56
CA GLY A 61 -5.15 2.76 0.73
C GLY A 61 -4.83 3.10 2.18
N LEU A 62 -5.70 2.70 3.12
CA LEU A 62 -5.46 2.88 4.56
C LEU A 62 -4.22 2.09 5.04
N PHE A 63 -4.08 0.83 4.63
CA PHE A 63 -2.91 0.01 4.96
C PHE A 63 -1.62 0.57 4.36
N TYR A 64 -1.67 1.04 3.12
CA TYR A 64 -0.53 1.68 2.46
C TYR A 64 -0.11 2.95 3.20
N LEU A 65 -1.06 3.81 3.55
CA LEU A 65 -0.78 5.04 4.30
C LEU A 65 -0.12 4.72 5.65
N ARG A 66 -0.65 3.73 6.38
CA ARG A 66 -0.05 3.25 7.64
C ARG A 66 1.37 2.72 7.42
N ALA A 67 1.60 1.93 6.37
CA ALA A 67 2.92 1.40 6.04
C ALA A 67 3.92 2.52 5.70
N VAL A 68 3.50 3.54 4.95
CA VAL A 68 4.32 4.71 4.62
C VAL A 68 4.68 5.51 5.87
N VAL A 69 3.73 5.74 6.78
CA VAL A 69 3.99 6.44 8.06
C VAL A 69 4.99 5.64 8.91
N SER A 70 4.81 4.32 9.01
CA SER A 70 5.75 3.44 9.73
C SER A 70 7.16 3.54 9.14
N LEU A 71 7.31 3.49 7.81
CA LEU A 71 8.60 3.64 7.15
C LEU A 71 9.26 4.99 7.45
N LYS A 72 8.48 6.08 7.42
CA LYS A 72 9.00 7.43 7.73
C LYS A 72 9.49 7.52 9.17
N ASN A 73 8.74 6.96 10.12
CA ASN A 73 9.13 6.96 11.53
C ASN A 73 10.37 6.09 11.78
N ALA A 74 10.45 4.91 11.16
CA ALA A 74 11.63 4.04 11.23
C ALA A 74 12.88 4.74 10.67
N ARG A 75 12.77 5.39 9.49
CA ARG A 75 13.88 6.18 8.92
C ARG A 75 14.33 7.32 9.83
N ARG A 76 13.39 8.01 10.50
CA ARG A 76 13.73 9.07 11.46
C ARG A 76 14.48 8.53 12.67
N LYS A 77 14.11 7.35 13.19
CA LYS A 77 14.83 6.68 14.29
C LYS A 77 16.25 6.33 13.86
N ILE A 78 16.42 5.71 12.69
CA ILE A 78 17.74 5.36 12.14
C ILE A 78 18.62 6.60 12.05
N LYS A 79 18.11 7.70 11.49
CA LYS A 79 18.89 8.95 11.35
C LYS A 79 19.35 9.55 12.69
N ARG A 80 18.54 9.41 13.75
CA ARG A 80 18.91 9.85 15.11
C ARG A 80 19.96 8.96 15.76
N LEU A 81 19.89 7.65 15.53
CA LEU A 81 20.88 6.69 15.99
C LEU A 81 22.22 6.92 15.29
N GLU A 82 22.22 7.11 13.97
CA GLU A 82 23.42 7.47 13.19
C GLU A 82 24.04 8.78 13.66
N SER A 83 23.23 9.80 13.96
CA SER A 83 23.77 11.07 14.48
C SER A 83 24.37 10.96 15.87
N GLN A 84 23.78 10.13 16.76
CA GLN A 84 24.33 9.90 18.10
C GLN A 84 25.65 9.15 18.00
N LEU A 85 25.71 8.10 17.19
CA LEU A 85 26.94 7.33 16.98
C LEU A 85 28.08 8.20 16.42
N ARG A 86 27.76 9.13 15.51
CA ARG A 86 28.73 10.08 14.95
C ARG A 86 29.21 11.13 15.97
N VAL A 87 28.36 11.53 16.92
CA VAL A 87 28.76 12.46 17.99
C VAL A 87 29.61 11.74 19.03
N ASP A 88 29.29 10.50 19.36
CA ASP A 88 30.04 9.68 20.30
C ASP A 88 31.46 9.40 19.78
N ASP A 89 31.60 9.05 18.49
CA ASP A 89 32.88 8.85 17.82
C ASP A 89 33.76 10.12 17.82
N LYS A 90 33.16 11.29 17.57
CA LYS A 90 33.86 12.58 17.67
C LYS A 90 34.31 12.90 19.09
N THR A 91 33.44 12.64 20.08
CA THR A 91 33.73 12.93 21.49
C THR A 91 34.84 12.02 22.02
N PHE A 92 34.88 10.77 21.57
CA PHE A 92 35.95 9.83 21.87
C PHE A 92 37.29 10.25 21.25
N SER A 93 37.28 10.70 19.98
CA SER A 93 38.49 11.22 19.30
C SER A 93 39.06 12.46 19.99
N ASP A 94 38.20 13.45 20.32
CA ASP A 94 38.60 14.68 21.05
C ASP A 94 39.20 14.35 22.42
N SER A 95 38.58 13.43 23.16
CA SER A 95 39.06 13.01 24.48
C SER A 95 40.44 12.32 24.40
N THR A 96 40.68 11.56 23.33
CA THR A 96 41.95 10.85 23.12
C THR A 96 43.08 11.81 22.73
N GLU A 97 42.77 12.84 21.93
CA GLU A 97 43.73 13.88 21.56
C GLU A 97 44.14 14.76 22.75
N ILE A 98 43.19 15.15 23.61
CA ILE A 98 43.46 15.96 24.81
C ILE A 98 44.35 15.18 25.80
N VAL A 99 44.11 13.88 25.99
CA VAL A 99 44.95 13.04 26.86
C VAL A 99 46.35 12.84 26.28
N ALA A 100 46.48 12.71 24.95
CA ALA A 100 47.78 12.61 24.29
C ALA A 100 48.61 13.91 24.36
N GLN A 101 47.95 15.08 24.35
CA GLN A 101 48.63 16.36 24.55
C GLN A 101 49.09 16.56 25.99
N LYS A 102 48.25 16.22 26.98
CA LYS A 102 48.57 16.36 28.41
C LYS A 102 49.76 15.49 28.86
N ASN A 103 50.04 14.39 28.15
CA ASN A 103 51.13 13.47 28.47
C ASN A 103 52.46 13.85 27.78
N LYS A 104 52.48 14.94 26.98
CA LYS A 104 53.68 15.49 26.33
C LYS A 104 54.24 16.72 27.06
N GLU A 105 53.51 17.27 28.02
CA GLU A 105 53.99 18.30 28.98
C GLU A 105 54.54 17.62 30.24
#